data_AF-A0A0U1Q3Q2-F1
#
_entry.id   AF-A0A0U1Q3Q2-F1
#
_cell.length_a   1.000
_cell.length_b   1.000
_cell.length_c   1.000
_cell.angle_alpha   90.00
_cell.angle_beta   90.00
_cell.angle_gamma   90.00
#
_symmetry.space_group_name_H-M   'P 1'
#
loop_
_entity.id
_entity.type
_entity.pdbx_description
1 polymer ?
#
loop_
_entity_poly.entity_id
_entity_poly.type
_entity_poly.pdbx_seq_one_letter_code
_entity_poly.pdbx_strand_id
1 'polypeptide(L)'
;MQDLDVETRDRIDAMFFEARALLDHGEKSQALLLAAQAWDSLLEPRFDWDVSQSYVHMLAKLRRDAGDFEGALEIMRALFESGTVEPYQDRPHFVLDTVYYEMGDLDQARLHFVEANRISRGRCFQGEPAKHKQLIQ
;
A
#
# COMPACT_ATOMS: atom_id res chain seq x y z
N MET A 1 -5.52 -17.95 -5.60
CA MET A 1 -4.40 -17.50 -4.77
C MET A 1 -3.91 -18.68 -3.95
N GLN A 2 -2.61 -18.73 -3.67
CA GLN A 2 -1.96 -19.72 -2.83
C GLN A 2 -1.96 -19.22 -1.39
N ASP A 3 -2.20 -20.11 -0.43
CA ASP A 3 -2.17 -19.75 0.98
C ASP A 3 -0.72 -19.76 1.48
N LEU A 4 -0.26 -18.63 2.01
CA LEU A 4 1.05 -18.55 2.64
C LEU A 4 1.03 -19.26 4.01
N ASP A 5 2.06 -20.04 4.31
CA ASP A 5 2.14 -20.70 5.61
C ASP A 5 2.25 -19.67 6.75
N VAL A 6 1.72 -20.05 7.92
CA VAL A 6 1.57 -19.15 9.06
C VAL A 6 2.93 -18.65 9.58
N GLU A 7 3.96 -19.49 9.56
CA GLU A 7 5.29 -19.12 10.07
C GLU A 7 5.95 -18.07 9.16
N THR A 8 5.90 -18.26 7.85
CA THR A 8 6.40 -17.29 6.87
C THR A 8 5.62 -15.99 6.95
N ARG A 9 4.29 -16.07 7.05
CA ARG A 9 3.41 -14.91 7.21
C ARG A 9 3.75 -14.11 8.48
N ASP A 10 3.82 -14.76 9.63
CA ASP A 10 4.10 -14.10 10.92
C ASP A 10 5.48 -13.42 10.90
N ARG A 11 6.47 -14.04 10.26
CA ARG A 11 7.79 -13.45 10.08
C ARG A 11 7.74 -12.20 9.21
N ILE A 12 7.05 -12.23 8.08
CA ILE A 12 6.93 -11.07 7.18
C ILE A 12 6.14 -9.94 7.86
N ASP A 13 5.06 -10.28 8.57
CA ASP A 13 4.27 -9.33 9.36
C ASP A 13 5.15 -8.62 10.40
N ALA A 14 5.97 -9.38 11.15
CA ALA A 14 6.91 -8.83 12.13
C ALA A 14 7.91 -7.85 11.48
N MET A 15 8.45 -8.18 10.31
CA MET A 15 9.36 -7.31 9.58
C MET A 15 8.68 -6.00 9.16
N PHE A 16 7.44 -6.03 8.69
CA PHE A 16 6.71 -4.81 8.38
C PHE A 16 6.38 -3.97 9.63
N PHE A 17 6.05 -4.61 10.76
CA PHE A 17 5.83 -3.90 12.02
C PHE A 17 7.10 -3.23 12.55
N GLU A 18 8.23 -3.90 12.46
CA GLU A 18 9.53 -3.33 12.82
C GLU A 18 9.92 -2.20 11.86
N ALA A 19 9.73 -2.37 10.56
CA ALA A 19 9.98 -1.33 9.57
C ALA A 19 9.13 -0.08 9.86
N ARG A 20 7.88 -0.27 10.30
CA ARG A 20 7.04 0.85 10.73
C ARG A 20 7.60 1.55 11.97
N ALA A 21 8.03 0.79 12.98
CA ALA A 21 8.63 1.35 14.19
C ALA A 21 9.91 2.13 13.90
N LEU A 22 10.77 1.63 13.00
CA LEU A 22 11.96 2.35 12.53
C LEU A 22 11.58 3.69 11.88
N LEU A 23 10.56 3.69 11.03
CA LEU A 23 10.08 4.91 10.39
C LEU A 23 9.52 5.92 11.39
N ASP A 24 8.75 5.47 12.38
CA ASP A 24 8.19 6.32 13.43
C ASP A 24 9.30 6.93 14.32
N HIS A 25 10.49 6.31 14.41
CA HIS A 25 11.70 6.86 15.04
C HIS A 25 12.58 7.71 14.12
N GLY A 26 12.18 7.90 12.85
CA GLY A 26 12.92 8.70 11.88
C GLY A 26 14.00 7.93 11.10
N GLU A 27 14.16 6.63 11.34
CA GLU A 27 15.15 5.75 10.70
C GLU A 27 14.68 5.30 9.30
N LYS A 28 14.43 6.27 8.41
CA LYS A 28 13.80 6.05 7.09
C LYS A 28 14.51 5.00 6.23
N SER A 29 15.84 5.09 6.11
CA SER A 29 16.60 4.18 5.25
C SER A 29 16.55 2.74 5.75
N GLN A 30 16.58 2.54 7.07
CA GLN A 30 16.48 1.21 7.68
C GLN A 30 15.07 0.64 7.52
N ALA A 31 14.04 1.47 7.72
CA ALA A 31 12.65 1.11 7.50
C ALA A 31 12.40 0.62 6.06
N LEU A 32 12.89 1.38 5.07
CA LEU A 32 12.74 1.01 3.66
C LEU A 32 13.47 -0.28 3.31
N LEU A 33 14.69 -0.46 3.81
CA LEU A 33 15.47 -1.68 3.60
C LEU A 33 14.74 -2.90 4.17
N LEU A 34 14.26 -2.82 5.42
CA LEU A 34 13.57 -3.92 6.08
C LEU A 34 12.24 -4.26 5.40
N ALA A 35 11.47 -3.24 4.98
CA ALA A 35 10.22 -3.44 4.25
C ALA A 35 10.45 -4.09 2.86
N ALA A 36 11.54 -3.74 2.18
CA ALA A 36 11.94 -4.40 0.94
C ALA A 36 12.31 -5.87 1.17
N GLN A 37 13.08 -6.17 2.22
CA GLN A 37 13.41 -7.55 2.60
C GLN A 37 12.16 -8.38 2.97
N ALA A 38 11.16 -7.74 3.59
CA ALA A 38 9.89 -8.37 3.91
C ALA A 38 9.14 -8.76 2.63
N TRP A 39 9.09 -7.86 1.64
CA TRP A 39 8.51 -8.16 0.33
C TRP A 39 9.29 -9.23 -0.45
N ASP A 40 10.63 -9.19 -0.39
CA ASP A 40 11.51 -10.17 -1.04
C ASP A 40 11.48 -11.55 -0.38
N SER A 41 10.87 -11.67 0.80
CA SER A 41 10.64 -12.95 1.46
C SER A 41 9.49 -13.76 0.83
N LEU A 42 8.63 -13.14 0.03
CA LEU A 42 7.63 -13.87 -0.76
C LEU A 42 8.29 -14.55 -1.96
N LEU A 43 7.98 -15.83 -2.15
CA LEU A 43 8.43 -16.60 -3.31
C LEU A 43 7.70 -16.16 -4.58
N GLU A 44 8.35 -16.30 -5.73
CA GLU A 44 7.72 -16.06 -7.02
C GLU A 44 6.71 -17.17 -7.41
N PRO A 45 5.61 -16.85 -8.09
CA PRO A 45 5.15 -15.51 -8.47
C PRO A 45 4.58 -14.71 -7.27
N ARG A 46 5.15 -13.54 -6.97
CA ARG A 46 4.85 -12.79 -5.73
C ARG A 46 3.39 -12.35 -5.58
N PHE A 47 2.63 -12.22 -6.66
CA PHE A 47 1.24 -11.76 -6.62
C PHE A 47 0.21 -12.89 -6.48
N ASP A 48 0.64 -14.16 -6.50
CA ASP A 48 -0.29 -15.29 -6.41
C ASP A 48 -0.65 -15.65 -4.97
N TRP A 49 -0.03 -15.06 -3.95
CA TRP A 49 -0.28 -15.37 -2.53
C TRP A 49 -1.47 -14.59 -1.97
N ASP A 50 -2.27 -15.25 -1.13
CA ASP A 50 -3.44 -14.68 -0.42
C ASP A 50 -3.14 -13.35 0.29
N VAL A 51 -1.91 -13.19 0.78
CA VAL A 51 -1.42 -11.99 1.48
C VAL A 51 -0.83 -10.90 0.59
N SER A 52 -0.56 -11.17 -0.70
CA SER A 52 0.23 -10.28 -1.56
C SER A 52 -0.31 -8.85 -1.63
N GLN A 53 -1.63 -8.69 -1.80
CA GLN A 53 -2.24 -7.36 -1.85
C GLN A 53 -2.06 -6.62 -0.53
N SER A 54 -2.21 -7.30 0.60
CA SER A 54 -2.03 -6.71 1.93
C SER A 54 -0.60 -6.22 2.12
N TYR A 55 0.39 -7.01 1.69
CA TYR A 55 1.81 -6.63 1.78
C TYR A 55 2.19 -5.51 0.83
N VAL A 56 1.65 -5.48 -0.39
CA VAL A 56 1.80 -4.32 -1.28
C VAL A 56 1.25 -3.06 -0.64
N HIS A 57 0.05 -3.12 -0.06
CA HIS A 57 -0.54 -1.96 0.61
C HIS A 57 0.32 -1.48 1.79
N MET A 58 0.90 -2.39 2.57
CA MET A 58 1.80 -2.05 3.67
C MET A 58 3.08 -1.40 3.16
N LEU A 59 3.72 -1.99 2.15
CA LEU A 59 4.94 -1.48 1.54
C LEU A 59 4.73 -0.10 0.91
N ALA A 60 3.66 0.07 0.11
CA ALA A 60 3.33 1.34 -0.53
C ALA A 60 3.11 2.47 0.48
N LYS A 61 2.38 2.20 1.57
CA LYS A 61 2.16 3.18 2.64
C LYS A 61 3.44 3.53 3.38
N LEU A 62 4.29 2.54 3.65
CA LEU A 62 5.56 2.77 4.33
C LEU A 62 6.51 3.61 3.45
N ARG A 63 6.60 3.29 2.15
CA ARG A 63 7.35 4.07 1.17
C ARG A 63 6.84 5.51 1.08
N ARG A 64 5.52 5.70 0.96
CA ARG A 64 4.87 7.03 1.02
C ARG A 64 5.25 7.80 2.28
N ASP A 65 5.11 7.20 3.45
CA ASP A 65 5.39 7.86 4.74
C ASP A 65 6.89 8.17 4.91
N ALA A 66 7.77 7.39 4.29
CA ALA A 66 9.20 7.67 4.21
C ALA A 66 9.55 8.81 3.21
N GLY A 67 8.65 9.11 2.27
CA GLY A 67 8.86 10.05 1.17
C GLY A 67 9.40 9.41 -0.12
N ASP A 68 9.47 8.08 -0.18
CA ASP A 68 9.81 7.30 -1.37
C ASP A 68 8.56 7.11 -2.25
N PHE A 69 8.12 8.20 -2.89
CA PHE A 69 6.91 8.18 -3.71
C PHE A 69 7.08 7.33 -4.98
N GLU A 70 8.24 7.38 -5.62
CA GLU A 70 8.53 6.57 -6.82
C GLU A 70 8.42 5.08 -6.51
N GLY A 71 9.05 4.61 -5.43
CA GLY A 71 8.93 3.22 -5.02
C GLY A 71 7.50 2.85 -4.59
N ALA A 72 6.75 3.76 -3.97
CA ALA A 72 5.34 3.51 -3.63
C ALA A 72 4.47 3.34 -4.88
N LEU A 73 4.69 4.17 -5.92
CA LEU A 73 3.98 4.08 -7.19
C LEU A 73 4.37 2.83 -7.98
N GLU A 74 5.64 2.45 -7.98
CA GLU A 74 6.14 1.25 -8.67
C GLU A 74 5.44 -0.02 -8.16
N ILE A 75 5.40 -0.22 -6.84
CA ILE A 75 4.79 -1.45 -6.29
C ILE A 75 3.26 -1.47 -6.49
N MET A 76 2.60 -0.32 -6.40
CA MET A 76 1.16 -0.23 -6.67
C MET A 76 0.86 -0.50 -8.15
N ARG A 77 1.69 0.01 -9.07
CA ARG A 77 1.56 -0.29 -10.50
C ARG A 77 1.71 -1.79 -10.76
N ALA A 78 2.73 -2.43 -10.18
CA ALA A 78 2.92 -3.87 -10.30
C ALA A 78 1.71 -4.67 -9.78
N LEU A 79 1.07 -4.21 -8.69
CA LEU A 79 -0.18 -4.80 -8.20
C LEU A 79 -1.32 -4.69 -9.22
N PHE A 80 -1.56 -3.52 -9.82
CA PHE A 80 -2.58 -3.38 -10.87
C PHE A 80 -2.24 -4.23 -12.11
N GLU A 81 -0.97 -4.26 -12.53
CA GLU A 81 -0.50 -5.02 -13.70
C GLU A 81 -0.54 -6.55 -13.48
N SER A 82 -0.49 -7.01 -12.23
CA SER A 82 -0.64 -8.44 -11.90
C SER A 82 -2.02 -9.01 -12.26
N GLY A 83 -3.03 -8.15 -12.47
CA GLY A 83 -4.40 -8.57 -12.76
C GLY A 83 -5.15 -9.16 -11.56
N THR A 84 -4.56 -9.12 -10.36
CA THR A 84 -5.19 -9.64 -9.13
C THR A 84 -6.15 -8.65 -8.48
N VAL A 85 -6.11 -7.37 -8.87
CA VAL A 85 -7.03 -6.34 -8.37
C VAL A 85 -8.39 -6.49 -9.05
N GLU A 86 -9.39 -6.85 -8.24
CA GLU A 86 -10.76 -7.04 -8.71
C GLU A 86 -11.50 -5.68 -8.82
N PRO A 87 -12.44 -5.51 -9.77
CA PRO A 87 -13.15 -4.25 -10.00
C PRO A 87 -13.97 -3.71 -8.82
N TYR A 88 -14.23 -4.56 -7.82
CA TYR A 88 -14.97 -4.20 -6.60
C TYR A 88 -14.07 -3.86 -5.41
N GLN A 89 -12.75 -3.87 -5.58
CA GLN A 89 -11.80 -3.55 -4.51
C GLN A 89 -11.47 -2.06 -4.52
N ASP A 90 -11.96 -1.33 -3.52
CA ASP A 90 -11.66 0.09 -3.34
C ASP A 90 -10.28 0.34 -2.73
N ARG A 91 -9.76 -0.60 -1.94
CA ARG A 91 -8.54 -0.38 -1.14
C ARG A 91 -7.28 -0.11 -1.98
N PRO A 92 -7.00 -0.80 -3.09
CA PRO A 92 -5.86 -0.48 -3.94
C PRO A 92 -5.93 0.95 -4.51
N HIS A 93 -7.11 1.38 -4.96
CA HIS A 93 -7.32 2.75 -5.42
C HIS A 93 -7.14 3.75 -4.29
N PHE A 94 -7.66 3.47 -3.11
CA PHE A 94 -7.48 4.35 -1.95
C PHE A 94 -6.00 4.50 -1.58
N VAL A 95 -5.24 3.40 -1.52
CA VAL A 95 -3.80 3.48 -1.21
C VAL A 95 -3.08 4.33 -2.25
N LEU A 96 -3.34 4.12 -3.53
CA LEU A 96 -2.72 4.89 -4.60
C LEU A 96 -3.09 6.38 -4.57
N ASP A 97 -4.35 6.72 -4.27
CA ASP A 97 -4.79 8.10 -3.99
C ASP A 97 -3.93 8.74 -2.90
N THR A 98 -3.76 8.05 -1.76
CA THR A 98 -2.94 8.62 -0.67
C THR A 98 -1.48 8.82 -1.07
N VAL A 99 -0.91 7.99 -1.95
CA VAL A 99 0.46 8.18 -2.45
C VAL A 99 0.54 9.45 -3.29
N TYR A 100 -0.34 9.61 -4.27
CA TYR A 100 -0.40 10.81 -5.12
C TYR A 100 -0.67 12.09 -4.32
N TYR A 101 -1.57 12.00 -3.33
CA TYR A 101 -1.90 13.12 -2.45
C TYR A 101 -0.67 13.61 -1.68
N GLU A 102 0.07 12.72 -1.02
CA GLU A 102 1.27 13.10 -0.26
C GLU A 102 2.42 13.56 -1.17
N MET A 103 2.47 13.08 -2.43
CA MET A 103 3.41 13.55 -3.45
C MET A 103 3.05 14.96 -3.97
N GLY A 104 1.83 15.43 -3.74
CA GLY A 104 1.32 16.72 -4.22
C GLY A 104 0.68 16.67 -5.62
N ASP A 105 0.55 15.49 -6.22
CA ASP A 105 -0.13 15.29 -7.50
C ASP A 105 -1.64 15.11 -7.26
N LEU A 106 -2.32 16.24 -7.06
CA LEU A 106 -3.73 16.26 -6.71
C LEU A 106 -4.65 15.80 -7.84
N ASP A 107 -4.19 15.90 -9.10
CA ASP A 107 -4.95 15.46 -10.26
C ASP A 107 -5.03 13.94 -10.29
N GLN A 108 -3.90 13.25 -10.13
CA GLN A 108 -3.88 11.78 -10.03
C GLN A 108 -4.55 11.29 -8.75
N ALA A 109 -4.34 11.97 -7.63
CA ALA A 109 -5.03 11.65 -6.37
C ALA A 109 -6.55 11.63 -6.58
N ARG A 110 -7.11 12.71 -7.17
CA ARG A 110 -8.55 12.82 -7.45
C ARG A 110 -9.10 11.67 -8.31
N LEU A 111 -8.35 11.21 -9.31
CA LEU A 111 -8.78 10.08 -10.16
C LEU A 111 -8.98 8.79 -9.34
N HIS A 112 -7.97 8.44 -8.53
CA HIS A 112 -8.02 7.25 -7.68
C HIS A 112 -9.01 7.40 -6.53
N PHE A 113 -9.14 8.60 -5.98
CA PHE A 113 -10.13 8.95 -4.99
C PHE A 113 -11.56 8.68 -5.48
N VAL A 114 -11.90 9.20 -6.68
CA VAL A 114 -13.23 9.04 -7.28
C VAL A 114 -13.56 7.56 -7.45
N GLU A 115 -12.60 6.76 -7.90
CA GLU A 115 -12.80 5.33 -8.11
C GLU A 115 -12.98 4.58 -6.78
N ALA A 116 -12.12 4.84 -5.79
CA ALA A 116 -12.27 4.27 -4.45
C ALA A 116 -13.63 4.67 -3.81
N ASN A 117 -14.08 5.91 -4.00
CA ASN A 117 -15.36 6.38 -3.51
C ASN A 117 -16.55 5.72 -4.25
N ARG A 118 -16.45 5.57 -5.57
CA ARG A 118 -17.47 4.92 -6.41
C ARG A 118 -17.73 3.49 -5.95
N ILE A 119 -16.66 2.74 -5.70
CA ILE A 119 -16.71 1.34 -5.24
C ILE A 119 -17.21 1.26 -3.80
N SER A 120 -16.60 2.03 -2.88
CA SER A 120 -16.87 1.91 -1.45
C SER A 120 -18.14 2.65 -1.00
N ARG A 121 -18.69 3.55 -1.83
CA ARG A 121 -19.74 4.50 -1.46
C ARG A 121 -19.39 5.29 -0.19
N GLY A 122 -18.15 5.77 -0.13
CA GLY A 122 -17.60 6.55 0.98
C GLY A 122 -17.08 5.75 2.17
N ARG A 123 -17.25 4.42 2.20
CA ARG A 123 -16.76 3.58 3.31
C ARG A 123 -15.24 3.57 3.43
N CYS A 124 -14.51 3.70 2.32
CA CYS A 124 -13.04 3.66 2.33
C CYS A 124 -12.39 4.82 3.11
N PHE A 125 -13.14 5.90 3.38
CA PHE A 125 -12.66 7.07 4.11
C PHE A 125 -13.06 7.06 5.60
N GLN A 126 -13.76 6.03 6.08
CA GLN A 126 -14.10 5.92 7.50
C GLN A 126 -12.82 5.63 8.31
N GLY A 127 -12.54 6.45 9.32
CA GLY A 127 -11.32 6.34 10.14
C GLY A 127 -10.05 6.93 9.50
N GLU A 128 -10.09 7.33 8.23
CA GLU A 128 -8.94 7.94 7.55
C GLU A 128 -8.81 9.44 7.87
N PRO A 129 -7.58 10.01 7.86
CA PRO A 129 -7.33 11.42 8.14
C PRO A 129 -8.19 12.37 7.31
N ALA A 130 -8.65 13.46 7.93
CA ALA A 130 -9.51 14.45 7.27
C ALA A 130 -8.89 15.08 6.01
N LYS A 131 -7.55 15.13 5.93
CA LYS A 131 -6.81 15.64 4.75
C LYS A 131 -7.20 14.91 3.46
N HIS A 132 -7.37 13.59 3.50
CA HIS A 132 -7.76 12.82 2.32
C HIS A 132 -9.23 13.02 1.93
N LYS A 133 -10.06 13.57 2.83
CA LYS A 133 -11.46 13.91 2.55
C LYS A 133 -11.62 15.30 1.91
N GLN A 134 -10.57 16.12 1.89
CA GLN A 134 -10.65 17.46 1.29
C GLN A 134 -10.76 17.41 -0.24
N LEU A 135 -10.39 16.30 -0.87
CA LEU A 135 -10.58 16.06 -2.31
C LEU A 135 -12.05 15.86 -2.73
N ILE A 136 -12.99 15.82 -1.77
CA ILE A 136 -14.43 15.58 -1.99
C ILE A 136 -15.17 16.85 -2.48
N GLN A 137 -14.56 18.03 -2.32
CA GLN A 137 -15.20 19.32 -2.60
C GLN A 137 -14.99 19.79 -4.04
#